data_AF-A0A183N145-F1
#
_entry.id   AF-A0A183N145-F1
#
_cell.length_a   1.000
_cell.length_b   1.000
_cell.length_c   1.000
_cell.angle_alpha   90.00
_cell.angle_beta   90.00
_cell.angle_gamma   90.00
#
_symmetry.space_group_name_H-M   'P 1'
#
loop_
_entity.id
_entity.type
_entity.pdbx_description
1 polymer ?
#
loop_
_entity_poly.entity_id
_entity_poly.type
_entity_poly.pdbx_seq_one_letter_code
_entity_poly.pdbx_strand_id
1 'polypeptide(L)'
;MRVDDSPLTRRKYYYALYEWNVWGRCTCFGHALRCKPKSSAEIIKPEKVYGVCECTHNTAGENCETCADFHWNKPWMPATRDAANACEKCNCNNHATACFFNPVLFSKSGNVSGGNCHGCMHNTEGVNCEFCQPNFYRHPSYPIDHPLTCQRKLLLFIMPLVSSNF
;
A
#
# COMPACT_ATOMS: atom_id res chain seq x y z
N MET A 1 -25.69 -54.81 2.30
CA MET A 1 -26.43 -54.89 1.02
C MET A 1 -25.39 -54.88 -0.09
N ARG A 2 -25.20 -56.00 -0.83
CA ARG A 2 -24.30 -56.05 -2.00
C ARG A 2 -25.13 -55.67 -3.22
N VAL A 3 -24.77 -54.59 -3.91
CA VAL A 3 -25.41 -54.21 -5.16
C VAL A 3 -24.87 -55.14 -6.25
N ASP A 4 -25.78 -55.84 -6.93
CA ASP A 4 -25.45 -56.67 -8.09
C ASP A 4 -24.82 -55.82 -9.20
N ASP A 5 -23.68 -56.24 -9.73
CA ASP A 5 -22.89 -55.52 -10.72
C ASP A 5 -23.31 -55.82 -12.17
N SER A 6 -24.48 -56.43 -12.37
CA SER A 6 -24.95 -56.78 -13.70
C SER A 6 -25.14 -55.56 -14.61
N PRO A 7 -25.03 -55.72 -15.94
CA PRO A 7 -25.15 -54.62 -16.90
C PRO A 7 -26.51 -53.91 -16.86
N LEU A 8 -27.58 -54.63 -16.47
CA LEU A 8 -28.92 -54.08 -16.29
C LEU A 8 -29.03 -53.23 -15.03
N THR A 9 -28.30 -53.61 -13.97
CA THR A 9 -28.28 -52.89 -12.70
C THR A 9 -27.47 -51.60 -12.85
N ARG A 10 -26.29 -51.64 -13.49
CA ARG A 10 -25.48 -50.43 -13.79
C ARG A 10 -26.22 -49.36 -14.59
N ARG A 11 -27.08 -49.75 -15.53
CA ARG A 11 -27.85 -48.82 -16.38
C ARG A 11 -28.93 -48.03 -15.64
N LYS A 12 -29.28 -48.43 -14.41
CA LYS A 12 -30.32 -47.79 -13.60
C LYS A 12 -29.77 -46.80 -12.58
N TYR A 13 -28.46 -46.81 -12.34
CA TYR A 13 -27.81 -45.93 -11.39
C TYR A 13 -26.93 -44.93 -12.13
N TYR A 14 -27.48 -43.76 -12.37
CA TYR A 14 -26.78 -42.63 -12.96
C TYR A 14 -27.11 -41.36 -12.19
N TYR A 15 -26.18 -40.42 -12.18
CA TYR A 15 -26.43 -39.06 -11.76
C TYR A 15 -26.94 -38.27 -12.97
N ALA A 16 -27.99 -37.50 -12.80
CA ALA A 16 -28.48 -36.56 -13.80
C ALA A 16 -28.75 -35.22 -13.13
N LEU A 17 -28.22 -34.15 -13.73
CA LEU A 17 -28.38 -32.76 -13.28
C LEU A 17 -29.04 -31.98 -14.42
N TYR A 18 -30.17 -31.37 -14.13
CA TYR A 18 -30.88 -30.53 -15.10
C TYR A 18 -30.34 -29.10 -15.11
N GLU A 19 -30.05 -28.55 -13.94
CA GLU A 19 -29.48 -27.21 -13.78
C GLU A 19 -28.60 -27.17 -12.53
N TRP A 20 -27.52 -26.38 -12.58
CA TRP A 20 -26.67 -26.10 -11.43
C TRP A 20 -26.34 -24.61 -11.42
N ASN A 21 -26.83 -23.90 -10.41
CA ASN A 21 -26.51 -22.49 -10.18
C ASN A 21 -25.53 -22.33 -9.03
N VAL A 22 -24.43 -21.62 -9.25
CA VAL A 22 -23.48 -21.23 -8.20
C VAL A 22 -23.63 -19.75 -7.92
N TRP A 23 -24.11 -19.43 -6.72
CA TRP A 23 -24.30 -18.06 -6.29
C TRP A 23 -23.05 -17.56 -5.57
N GLY A 24 -22.63 -16.34 -5.88
CA GLY A 24 -21.45 -15.75 -5.29
C GLY A 24 -21.23 -14.31 -5.71
N ARG A 25 -20.23 -13.70 -5.11
CA ARG A 25 -19.72 -12.38 -5.47
C ARG A 25 -18.20 -12.38 -5.35
N CYS A 26 -17.55 -11.46 -6.04
CA CYS A 26 -16.15 -11.20 -5.79
C CYS A 26 -15.92 -10.70 -4.35
N THR A 27 -14.81 -11.12 -3.75
CA THR A 27 -14.45 -10.78 -2.37
C THR A 27 -13.41 -9.68 -2.38
N CYS A 28 -13.82 -8.45 -2.06
CA CYS A 28 -12.94 -7.28 -2.09
C CYS A 28 -12.64 -6.69 -0.71
N PHE A 29 -12.88 -7.46 0.36
CA PHE A 29 -12.76 -7.01 1.77
C PHE A 29 -13.49 -5.68 2.10
N GLY A 30 -14.55 -5.35 1.34
CA GLY A 30 -15.30 -4.10 1.48
C GLY A 30 -14.62 -2.86 0.89
N HIS A 31 -13.51 -3.01 0.15
CA HIS A 31 -12.79 -1.93 -0.53
C HIS A 31 -13.11 -1.83 -2.03
N ALA A 32 -14.18 -2.44 -2.52
CA ALA A 32 -14.66 -2.21 -3.88
C ALA A 32 -16.18 -2.41 -3.96
N LEU A 33 -16.82 -1.63 -4.83
CA LEU A 33 -18.23 -1.78 -5.15
C LEU A 33 -18.45 -2.72 -6.35
N ARG A 34 -17.46 -2.84 -7.22
CA ARG A 34 -17.54 -3.55 -8.50
C ARG A 34 -16.28 -4.35 -8.77
N CYS A 35 -16.44 -5.31 -9.68
CA CYS A 35 -15.37 -6.15 -10.17
C CYS A 35 -15.31 -6.08 -11.69
N LYS A 36 -14.10 -6.16 -12.22
CA LYS A 36 -13.75 -5.91 -13.61
C LYS A 36 -13.03 -7.12 -14.22
N PRO A 37 -12.98 -7.21 -15.56
CA PRO A 37 -12.17 -8.20 -16.25
C PRO A 37 -10.70 -8.13 -15.84
N LYS A 38 -10.00 -9.27 -15.86
CA LYS A 38 -8.58 -9.32 -15.48
C LYS A 38 -7.68 -8.73 -16.56
N SER A 39 -8.11 -8.80 -17.81
CA SER A 39 -7.40 -8.28 -18.97
C SER A 39 -8.32 -7.40 -19.81
N SER A 40 -7.77 -6.35 -20.41
CA SER A 40 -8.48 -5.51 -21.37
C SER A 40 -8.88 -6.26 -22.65
N ALA A 41 -8.22 -7.39 -22.94
CA ALA A 41 -8.56 -8.26 -24.07
C ALA A 41 -9.76 -9.18 -23.78
N GLU A 42 -10.23 -9.23 -22.53
CA GLU A 42 -11.34 -10.08 -22.14
C GLU A 42 -12.67 -9.48 -22.61
N ILE A 43 -13.46 -10.30 -23.33
CA ILE A 43 -14.77 -9.89 -23.83
C ILE A 43 -15.72 -9.66 -22.65
N ILE A 44 -16.25 -8.45 -22.55
CA ILE A 44 -17.19 -8.07 -21.49
C ILE A 44 -18.54 -8.73 -21.75
N LYS A 45 -18.93 -9.63 -20.85
CA LYS A 45 -20.25 -10.29 -20.81
C LYS A 45 -21.04 -9.80 -19.59
N PRO A 46 -22.28 -9.31 -19.75
CA PRO A 46 -23.11 -8.83 -18.65
C PRO A 46 -23.43 -9.88 -17.59
N GLU A 47 -23.57 -11.15 -18.00
CA GLU A 47 -23.92 -12.28 -17.15
C GLU A 47 -22.74 -12.84 -16.35
N LYS A 48 -21.51 -12.40 -16.66
CA LYS A 48 -20.30 -12.92 -16.02
C LYS A 48 -20.01 -12.18 -14.73
N VAL A 49 -19.80 -12.93 -13.64
CA VAL A 49 -19.21 -12.41 -12.40
C VAL A 49 -17.69 -12.36 -12.55
N TYR A 50 -17.12 -11.17 -12.60
CA TYR A 50 -15.66 -10.99 -12.65
C TYR A 50 -15.02 -11.13 -11.27
N GLY A 51 -13.75 -11.56 -11.25
CA GLY A 51 -13.02 -11.88 -10.02
C GLY A 51 -11.97 -10.85 -9.58
N VAL A 52 -11.74 -9.77 -10.34
CA VAL A 52 -10.76 -8.73 -9.98
C VAL A 52 -11.49 -7.48 -9.53
N CYS A 53 -11.16 -6.99 -8.33
CA CYS A 53 -11.83 -5.84 -7.73
C CYS A 53 -11.38 -4.51 -8.36
N GLU A 54 -12.31 -3.57 -8.44
CA GLU A 54 -12.01 -2.15 -8.69
C GLU A 54 -11.74 -1.46 -7.35
N CYS A 55 -10.53 -1.68 -6.82
CA CYS A 55 -10.17 -1.25 -5.48
C CYS A 55 -10.27 0.26 -5.27
N THR A 56 -10.78 0.62 -4.09
CA THR A 56 -10.86 1.97 -3.54
C THR A 56 -10.08 2.04 -2.23
N HIS A 57 -10.25 3.09 -1.43
CA HIS A 57 -9.68 3.18 -0.07
C HIS A 57 -8.15 3.02 -0.03
N ASN A 58 -7.46 3.40 -1.12
CA ASN A 58 -6.03 3.25 -1.33
C ASN A 58 -5.52 1.80 -1.14
N THR A 59 -6.36 0.82 -1.47
CA THR A 59 -5.99 -0.59 -1.48
C THR A 59 -5.58 -1.04 -2.89
N ALA A 60 -4.88 -2.16 -2.96
CA ALA A 60 -4.39 -2.78 -4.19
C ALA A 60 -4.43 -4.32 -4.05
N GLY A 61 -4.07 -5.01 -5.14
CA GLY A 61 -4.25 -6.46 -5.26
C GLY A 61 -5.50 -6.82 -6.04
N GLU A 62 -5.67 -8.11 -6.37
CA GLU A 62 -6.85 -8.56 -7.13
C GLU A 62 -8.13 -8.52 -6.28
N ASN A 63 -7.98 -8.63 -4.96
CA ASN A 63 -9.06 -8.65 -3.98
C ASN A 63 -8.98 -7.45 -3.01
N CYS A 64 -8.14 -6.45 -3.27
CA CYS A 64 -7.90 -5.32 -2.38
C CYS A 64 -7.26 -5.71 -1.03
N GLU A 65 -6.44 -6.76 -1.06
CA GLU A 65 -5.80 -7.40 0.10
C GLU A 65 -4.50 -6.73 0.57
N THR A 66 -4.01 -5.72 -0.15
CA THR A 66 -2.85 -4.92 0.25
C THR A 66 -3.16 -3.43 0.21
N CYS A 67 -2.31 -2.61 0.83
CA CYS A 67 -2.31 -1.19 0.56
C CYS A 67 -1.66 -0.91 -0.80
N ALA A 68 -2.13 0.16 -1.45
CA ALA A 68 -1.46 0.72 -2.62
C ALA A 68 -0.08 1.25 -2.24
N ASP A 69 0.77 1.41 -3.24
CA ASP A 69 2.11 1.97 -3.06
C ASP A 69 2.06 3.30 -2.29
N PHE A 70 3.02 3.48 -1.39
CA PHE A 70 3.14 4.66 -0.54
C PHE A 70 2.02 4.88 0.50
N HIS A 71 1.09 3.92 0.68
CA HIS A 71 0.00 3.99 1.66
C HIS A 71 0.17 3.02 2.84
N TRP A 72 1.40 2.96 3.37
CA TRP A 72 1.79 2.04 4.43
C TRP A 72 1.93 2.73 5.80
N ASN A 73 1.20 3.84 6.04
CA ASN A 73 1.27 4.54 7.33
C ASN A 73 0.58 3.78 8.48
N LYS A 74 -0.38 2.91 8.14
CA LYS A 74 -1.14 2.05 9.05
C LYS A 74 -1.20 0.62 8.50
N PRO A 75 -1.41 -0.39 9.35
CA PRO A 75 -1.63 -1.74 8.87
C PRO A 75 -2.93 -1.81 8.06
N TRP A 76 -2.92 -2.62 7.00
CA TRP A 76 -4.12 -2.93 6.23
C TRP A 76 -5.16 -3.65 7.11
N MET A 77 -6.44 -3.32 6.93
CA MET A 77 -7.56 -4.00 7.57
C MET A 77 -8.76 -4.00 6.62
N PRO A 78 -9.62 -5.04 6.65
CA PRO A 78 -10.85 -5.06 5.87
C PRO A 78 -11.78 -3.92 6.31
N ALA A 79 -12.57 -3.37 5.39
CA ALA A 79 -13.61 -2.42 5.73
C ALA A 79 -14.72 -3.09 6.56
N THR A 80 -15.24 -2.36 7.54
CA THR A 80 -16.38 -2.76 8.36
C THR A 80 -17.59 -1.86 8.05
N ARG A 81 -18.71 -2.10 8.74
CA ARG A 81 -19.88 -1.21 8.63
C ARG A 81 -19.59 0.19 9.16
N ASP A 82 -18.73 0.29 10.17
CA ASP A 82 -18.48 1.52 10.92
C ASP A 82 -17.22 2.25 10.45
N ALA A 83 -16.29 1.55 9.79
CA ALA A 83 -15.02 2.12 9.35
C ALA A 83 -14.60 1.59 7.97
N ALA A 84 -14.26 2.51 7.07
CA ALA A 84 -13.74 2.16 5.74
C ALA A 84 -12.35 1.50 5.79
N ASN A 85 -11.61 1.71 6.89
CA ASN A 85 -10.24 1.21 7.09
C ASN A 85 -9.32 1.45 5.88
N ALA A 86 -9.44 2.65 5.30
CA ALA A 86 -8.64 3.03 4.16
C ALA A 86 -7.16 3.09 4.50
N CYS A 87 -6.33 2.61 3.59
CA CYS A 87 -4.88 2.71 3.73
C CYS A 87 -4.45 4.17 3.71
N GLU A 88 -3.49 4.48 4.57
CA GLU A 88 -3.09 5.85 4.86
C GLU A 88 -1.71 6.16 4.26
N LYS A 89 -1.63 7.27 3.53
CA LYS A 89 -0.40 7.73 2.87
C LYS A 89 0.71 7.99 3.88
N CYS A 90 1.93 7.56 3.58
CA CYS A 90 3.09 7.91 4.39
C CYS A 90 3.44 9.40 4.26
N ASN A 91 3.94 9.98 5.35
CA ASN A 91 4.49 11.33 5.34
C ASN A 91 6.01 11.28 5.20
N CYS A 92 6.53 11.59 4.02
CA CYS A 92 7.97 11.67 3.78
C CYS A 92 8.45 13.08 3.45
N ASN A 93 7.68 14.12 3.81
CA ASN A 93 7.98 15.52 3.49
C ASN A 93 8.36 15.73 2.00
N ASN A 94 7.70 15.04 1.06
CA ASN A 94 8.03 15.06 -0.37
C ASN A 94 9.50 14.73 -0.70
N HIS A 95 10.15 13.92 0.13
CA HIS A 95 11.54 13.49 -0.06
C HIS A 95 11.70 12.00 -0.30
N ALA A 96 10.61 11.23 -0.29
CA ALA A 96 10.61 9.85 -0.74
C ALA A 96 9.29 9.54 -1.47
N THR A 97 9.35 8.58 -2.38
CA THR A 97 8.19 8.03 -3.11
C THR A 97 7.83 6.61 -2.66
N ALA A 98 8.62 6.04 -1.75
CA ALA A 98 8.43 4.72 -1.18
C ALA A 98 8.47 4.78 0.35
N CYS A 99 7.69 3.91 0.98
CA CYS A 99 7.70 3.70 2.43
C CYS A 99 7.23 2.28 2.74
N PHE A 100 7.47 1.84 3.97
CA PHE A 100 6.97 0.58 4.49
C PHE A 100 6.37 0.79 5.89
N PHE A 101 5.48 -0.12 6.29
CA PHE A 101 4.90 -0.12 7.61
C PHE A 101 5.89 -0.69 8.63
N ASN A 102 6.08 0.00 9.76
CA ASN A 102 6.90 -0.44 10.88
C ASN A 102 6.02 -0.56 12.16
N PRO A 103 5.80 -1.79 12.67
CA PRO A 103 4.92 -2.01 13.83
C PRO A 103 5.47 -1.40 15.12
N VAL A 104 6.80 -1.26 15.25
CA VAL A 104 7.43 -0.66 16.43
C VAL A 104 7.14 0.85 16.46
N LEU A 105 7.23 1.53 15.31
CA LEU A 105 6.87 2.95 15.22
C LEU A 105 5.38 3.16 15.47
N PHE A 106 4.53 2.29 14.92
CA PHE A 106 3.09 2.34 15.14
C PHE A 106 2.71 2.21 16.62
N SER A 107 3.30 1.24 17.32
CA SER A 107 3.06 1.06 18.76
C SER A 107 3.57 2.25 19.56
N LYS A 108 4.78 2.76 19.26
CA LYS A 108 5.36 3.93 19.94
C LYS A 108 4.55 5.22 19.72
N SER A 109 3.88 5.36 18.57
CA SER A 109 3.03 6.51 18.28
C SER A 109 1.61 6.39 18.87
N GLY A 110 1.32 5.33 19.64
CA GLY A 110 -0.01 5.10 20.19
C GLY A 110 -1.02 4.64 19.14
N ASN A 111 -0.58 3.81 18.18
CA ASN A 111 -1.37 3.31 17.06
C ASN A 111 -1.83 4.42 16.08
N VAL A 112 -1.02 5.47 15.93
CA VAL A 112 -1.34 6.61 15.05
C VAL A 112 -0.62 6.50 13.71
N SER A 113 0.68 6.23 13.70
CA SER A 113 1.50 6.21 12.49
C SER A 113 2.68 5.24 12.65
N GLY A 114 2.83 4.36 11.66
CA GLY A 114 3.93 3.41 11.54
C GLY A 114 4.68 3.52 10.21
N GLY A 115 4.34 4.49 9.36
CA GLY A 115 5.04 4.68 8.09
C GLY A 115 6.51 5.01 8.32
N ASN A 116 7.38 4.34 7.58
CA ASN A 116 8.82 4.61 7.55
C ASN A 116 9.27 4.78 6.11
N CYS A 117 9.78 5.96 5.79
CA CYS A 117 10.19 6.31 4.45
C CYS A 117 11.42 5.52 4.01
N HIS A 118 11.48 5.19 2.72
CA HIS A 118 12.59 4.46 2.12
C HIS A 118 13.24 5.31 1.04
N GLY A 119 14.57 5.49 1.13
CA GLY A 119 15.34 6.25 0.15
C GLY A 119 15.06 7.75 0.19
N CYS A 120 15.23 8.39 1.36
CA CYS A 120 15.13 9.85 1.49
C CYS A 120 16.09 10.57 0.52
N MET A 121 15.53 11.43 -0.33
CA MET A 121 16.20 12.27 -1.31
C MET A 121 16.55 13.64 -0.70
N HIS A 122 17.11 14.55 -1.51
CA HIS A 122 17.35 15.94 -1.10
C HIS A 122 18.26 16.11 0.14
N ASN A 123 19.17 15.16 0.35
CA ASN A 123 20.07 15.10 1.51
C ASN A 123 19.34 15.06 2.86
N THR A 124 18.13 14.48 2.87
CA THR A 124 17.34 14.29 4.08
C THR A 124 17.49 12.88 4.63
N GLU A 125 17.17 12.71 5.91
CA GLU A 125 17.16 11.44 6.63
C GLU A 125 16.11 11.47 7.75
N GLY A 126 15.93 10.35 8.43
CA GLY A 126 14.89 10.16 9.45
C GLY A 126 13.73 9.32 8.95
N VAL A 127 12.77 9.06 9.85
CA VAL A 127 11.61 8.19 9.58
C VAL A 127 10.71 8.79 8.51
N ASN A 128 10.58 10.12 8.51
CA ASN A 128 9.75 10.91 7.62
C ASN A 128 10.59 11.81 6.70
N CYS A 129 11.91 11.57 6.60
CA CYS A 129 12.85 12.45 5.90
C CYS A 129 12.84 13.89 6.46
N GLU A 130 12.72 14.03 7.79
CA GLU A 130 12.52 15.30 8.49
C GLU A 130 13.82 15.98 8.96
N PHE A 131 14.95 15.28 8.86
CA PHE A 131 16.27 15.77 9.25
C PHE A 131 17.19 15.90 8.03
N CYS A 132 18.22 16.73 8.15
CA CYS A 132 19.29 16.78 7.17
C CYS A 132 20.38 15.77 7.52
N GLN A 133 20.89 15.08 6.51
CA GLN A 133 22.03 14.17 6.62
C GLN A 133 23.27 14.87 7.21
N PRO A 134 24.23 14.10 7.75
CA PRO A 134 25.50 14.66 8.21
C PRO A 134 26.16 15.54 7.15
N ASN A 135 26.74 16.67 7.57
CA ASN A 135 27.32 17.74 6.72
C ASN A 135 26.32 18.63 5.98
N PHE A 136 25.02 18.42 6.15
CA PHE A 136 23.99 19.34 5.69
C PHE A 136 23.35 20.09 6.87
N TYR A 137 22.76 21.25 6.59
CA TYR A 137 21.95 22.01 7.55
C TYR A 137 20.64 22.46 6.91
N ARG A 138 19.62 22.62 7.75
CA ARG A 138 18.32 23.11 7.31
C ARG A 138 18.40 24.59 6.99
N HIS A 139 18.07 24.97 5.76
CA HIS A 139 18.05 26.35 5.32
C HIS A 139 16.89 27.10 6.03
N PRO A 140 17.15 28.25 6.69
CA PRO A 140 16.14 28.93 7.51
C PRO A 140 14.89 29.37 6.73
N SER A 141 15.05 29.68 5.45
CA SER A 141 13.98 30.21 4.59
C SER A 141 13.21 29.13 3.82
N TYR A 142 13.63 27.86 3.88
CA TYR A 142 12.96 26.80 3.15
C TYR A 142 12.11 25.93 4.08
N PRO A 143 10.86 25.61 3.71
CA PRO A 143 10.08 24.64 4.44
C PRO A 143 10.72 23.24 4.35
N ILE A 144 10.27 22.31 5.20
CA ILE A 144 10.87 20.97 5.25
C ILE A 144 10.60 20.18 3.96
N ASP A 145 9.54 20.46 3.22
CA ASP A 145 9.21 19.75 1.98
C ASP A 145 9.95 20.26 0.73
N HIS A 146 10.75 21.32 0.88
CA HIS A 146 11.48 21.92 -0.24
C HIS A 146 12.69 21.08 -0.67
N PRO A 147 12.90 20.83 -1.98
CA PRO A 147 14.03 20.03 -2.48
C PRO A 147 15.45 20.51 -2.10
N LEU A 148 15.59 21.79 -1.75
CA LEU A 148 16.84 22.40 -1.32
C LEU A 148 16.88 22.75 0.18
N THR A 149 15.97 22.17 0.98
CA THR A 149 15.89 22.45 2.43
C THR A 149 17.19 22.11 3.14
N CYS A 150 17.90 21.06 2.72
CA CYS A 150 19.19 20.66 3.26
C CYS A 150 20.33 21.12 2.36
N GLN A 151 21.10 22.11 2.84
CA GLN A 151 22.25 22.67 2.14
C GLN A 151 23.56 22.24 2.78
N ARG A 152 24.62 22.10 1.99
CA ARG A 152 25.92 21.68 2.47
C ARG A 152 26.47 22.75 3.41
N LYS A 153 26.95 22.34 4.59
CA LYS A 153 27.73 23.21 5.47
C LYS A 153 29.02 23.57 4.74
N LEU A 154 29.10 24.79 4.22
CA LEU A 154 30.37 25.33 3.76
C LEU A 154 31.25 25.48 5.01
N LEU A 155 32.45 24.89 4.98
CA LEU A 155 33.53 25.18 5.93
C LEU A 155 34.02 26.61 5.68
N LEU A 156 33.17 27.61 5.86
CA LEU A 156 33.47 29.03 5.66
C LEU A 156 33.65 29.74 7.01
N PHE A 157 34.35 29.12 7.97
CA PHE A 157 34.86 29.81 9.17
C PHE A 157 36.12 29.15 9.73
N ILE A 158 37.18 29.06 8.91
CA ILE A 158 38.57 29.10 9.43
C ILE A 158 39.42 29.93 8.44
N MET A 159 39.08 31.21 8.28
CA MET A 159 40.15 32.18 8.02
C MET A 159 40.54 32.75 9.37
N PRO A 160 41.73 32.44 9.92
CA PRO A 160 42.21 33.19 11.06
C PRO A 160 42.33 34.63 10.60
N LEU A 161 41.64 35.54 11.29
CA LEU A 161 41.94 36.96 11.24
C LEU A 161 43.39 37.12 11.77
N VAL A 162 44.37 36.95 10.90
CA VAL A 162 45.72 37.41 11.16
C VAL A 162 45.63 38.92 11.13
N SER A 163 45.54 39.50 12.33
CA SER A 163 45.71 40.93 12.56
C SER A 163 47.19 41.23 12.34
N SER A 164 47.55 41.60 11.11
CA SER A 164 48.83 42.24 10.83
C SER A 164 48.83 43.62 11.47
N ASN A 165 49.38 43.69 12.69
CA ASN A 165 49.97 44.91 13.22
C ASN A 165 51.30 45.15 12.48
N PHE A 166 51.34 46.19 11.64
CA PHE A 166 52.53 47.01 11.38
C PHE A 166 52.07 48.37 10.87
#